data_AF-Q4RKF2-F1
#
_entry.id   AF-Q4RKF2-F1
#
_cell.length_a   1.000
_cell.length_b   1.000
_cell.length_c   1.000
_cell.angle_alpha   90.00
_cell.angle_beta   90.00
_cell.angle_gamma   90.00
#
_symmetry.space_group_name_H-M   'P 1'
#
loop_
_entity.id
_entity.type
_entity.pdbx_description
1 polymer ?
#
loop_
_entity_poly.entity_id
_entity_poly.type
_entity_poly.pdbx_seq_one_letter_code
_entity_poly.pdbx_strand_id
1 'polypeptide(L)'
;MLKITLSLVAGVLLLGVVSCVQCPDGKECPGKDTCCRHTDGYSCCPYPDAVCCSDMLHCCPSRYTCNLATQMCEKHSLPWFSIPMVMQEAERSSALVLPASVEDSRDPAEEEDSLVVHCDNHYMCPDGNTCCRSPTGVWSCCIYSPGNCCLDGRHCCPMGYHCDSTSRHCLQSLRYPFLARERPSVFQAALIAAPEERSMLLQEKPLTLLTEISNHVQEAVGVKCDSSFSCPEKMTCCKDPQGQWGCCPYQMGQCCADGLHCCEYGYTCSSSSLSCKKSFSP
;
A
#
# COMPACT_ATOMS: atom_id res chain seq x y z
N MET A 1 -10.61 -43.27 -41.58
CA MET A 1 -10.94 -41.83 -41.60
C MET A 1 -12.09 -41.48 -40.62
N LEU A 2 -12.17 -42.07 -39.40
CA LEU A 2 -13.32 -41.78 -38.50
C LEU A 2 -13.04 -41.94 -36.99
N LYS A 3 -11.81 -41.72 -36.51
CA LYS A 3 -11.52 -41.79 -35.06
C LYS A 3 -10.56 -40.72 -34.52
N ILE A 4 -10.20 -39.70 -35.31
CA ILE A 4 -9.24 -38.66 -34.88
C ILE A 4 -9.93 -37.30 -34.68
N THR A 5 -11.24 -37.21 -34.90
CA THR A 5 -12.02 -36.00 -34.60
C THR A 5 -12.52 -35.93 -33.16
N LEU A 6 -12.24 -36.95 -32.32
CA LEU A 6 -12.73 -37.01 -30.94
C LEU A 6 -11.75 -36.49 -29.87
N SER A 7 -10.62 -35.88 -30.28
CA SER A 7 -9.67 -35.23 -29.35
C SER A 7 -9.67 -33.70 -29.43
N LEU A 8 -10.47 -33.09 -30.29
CA LEU A 8 -10.47 -31.62 -30.49
C LEU A 8 -11.60 -30.87 -29.76
N VAL A 9 -12.47 -31.55 -29.01
CA VAL A 9 -13.61 -30.91 -28.33
C VAL A 9 -13.42 -30.77 -26.81
N ALA A 10 -12.27 -31.19 -26.26
CA ALA A 10 -11.91 -30.93 -24.86
C ALA A 10 -11.11 -29.61 -24.67
N GLY A 11 -11.13 -28.74 -25.68
CA GLY A 11 -10.60 -27.38 -25.62
C GLY A 11 -11.73 -26.35 -25.53
N VAL A 12 -12.76 -26.60 -24.72
CA VAL A 12 -13.75 -25.58 -24.38
C VAL A 12 -13.12 -24.67 -23.34
N LEU A 13 -12.33 -23.72 -23.86
CA LEU A 13 -12.32 -22.31 -23.50
C LEU A 13 -13.14 -22.00 -22.23
N LEU A 14 -12.49 -22.10 -21.06
CA LEU A 14 -12.92 -21.38 -19.86
C LEU A 14 -12.63 -19.89 -20.10
N LEU A 15 -13.36 -19.26 -21.02
CA LEU A 15 -13.48 -17.80 -21.02
C LEU A 15 -14.24 -17.48 -19.73
N GLY A 16 -13.54 -16.86 -18.78
CA GLY A 16 -14.15 -16.35 -17.57
C GLY A 16 -15.34 -15.49 -17.96
N VAL A 17 -16.54 -15.93 -17.61
CA VAL A 17 -17.74 -15.13 -17.77
C VAL A 17 -17.58 -13.91 -16.87
N VAL A 18 -17.30 -12.76 -17.48
CA VAL A 18 -17.40 -11.48 -16.79
C VAL A 18 -18.87 -11.32 -16.46
N SER A 19 -19.22 -11.56 -15.20
CA SER A 19 -20.58 -11.36 -14.72
C SER A 19 -20.87 -9.87 -14.74
N CYS A 20 -21.82 -9.41 -15.54
CA CYS A 20 -22.30 -8.04 -15.56
C CYS A 20 -23.73 -7.99 -15.01
N VAL A 21 -24.08 -6.91 -14.31
CA VAL A 21 -25.42 -6.63 -13.79
C VAL A 21 -26.14 -5.70 -14.75
N GLN A 22 -27.25 -6.15 -15.35
CA GLN A 22 -28.07 -5.29 -16.23
C GLN A 22 -29.00 -4.40 -15.40
N CYS A 23 -28.92 -3.10 -15.66
CA CYS A 23 -29.77 -2.08 -15.06
C CYS A 23 -31.09 -1.92 -15.82
N PRO A 24 -32.15 -1.38 -15.18
CA PRO A 24 -33.47 -1.23 -15.81
C PRO A 24 -33.51 -0.33 -17.03
N ASP A 25 -32.54 0.58 -17.20
CA ASP A 25 -32.39 1.45 -18.38
C ASP A 25 -31.54 0.82 -19.50
N GLY A 26 -31.10 -0.42 -19.32
CA GLY A 26 -30.27 -1.15 -20.28
C GLY A 26 -28.77 -0.91 -20.14
N LYS A 27 -28.32 -0.10 -19.16
CA LYS A 27 -26.88 0.01 -18.82
C LYS A 27 -26.38 -1.24 -18.12
N GLU A 28 -25.07 -1.49 -18.17
CA GLU A 28 -24.47 -2.68 -17.57
C GLU A 28 -23.39 -2.31 -16.56
N CYS A 29 -23.56 -2.77 -15.32
CA CYS A 29 -22.57 -2.59 -14.27
C CYS A 29 -21.63 -3.80 -14.18
N PRO A 30 -20.33 -3.59 -13.91
CA PRO A 30 -19.37 -4.68 -13.81
C PRO A 30 -19.57 -5.53 -12.55
N GLY A 31 -19.33 -6.83 -12.66
CA GLY A 31 -19.22 -7.73 -11.51
C GLY A 31 -20.50 -7.91 -10.70
N LYS A 32 -20.47 -7.41 -9.46
CA LYS A 32 -21.57 -7.47 -8.48
C LYS A 32 -22.01 -6.08 -8.03
N ASP A 33 -21.77 -5.09 -8.87
CA ASP A 33 -22.14 -3.70 -8.59
C ASP A 33 -23.66 -3.54 -8.58
N THR A 34 -24.13 -2.51 -7.86
CA THR A 34 -25.56 -2.22 -7.74
C THR A 34 -25.95 -1.08 -8.66
N CYS A 35 -26.98 -1.30 -9.48
CA CYS A 35 -27.60 -0.25 -10.27
C CYS A 35 -28.33 0.74 -9.36
N CYS A 36 -27.80 1.94 -9.23
CA CYS A 36 -28.43 3.03 -8.50
C CYS A 36 -28.99 4.08 -9.46
N ARG A 37 -30.09 4.71 -9.04
CA ARG A 37 -30.74 5.73 -9.86
C ARG A 37 -29.91 7.01 -9.86
N HIS A 38 -29.73 7.58 -11.05
CA HIS A 38 -29.07 8.84 -11.32
C HIS A 38 -30.04 9.87 -11.91
N THR A 39 -29.59 11.11 -12.10
CA THR A 39 -30.38 12.16 -12.77
C THR A 39 -30.86 11.75 -14.16
N ASP A 40 -30.02 10.99 -14.89
CA ASP A 40 -30.24 10.62 -16.29
C ASP A 40 -30.33 9.10 -16.51
N GLY A 41 -30.91 8.37 -15.56
CA GLY A 41 -31.13 6.92 -15.66
C GLY A 41 -30.56 6.17 -14.46
N TYR A 42 -29.64 5.24 -14.71
CA TYR A 42 -28.90 4.50 -13.68
C TYR A 42 -27.39 4.73 -13.80
N SER A 43 -26.68 4.56 -12.69
CA SER A 43 -25.22 4.47 -12.60
C SER A 43 -24.82 3.39 -11.62
N CYS A 44 -23.55 2.99 -11.67
CA CYS A 44 -23.07 1.83 -10.96
C CYS A 44 -22.50 2.21 -9.59
N CYS A 45 -22.89 1.46 -8.57
CA CYS A 45 -22.28 1.51 -7.26
C CYS A 45 -21.33 0.33 -7.07
N PRO A 46 -20.08 0.55 -6.66
CA PRO A 46 -19.05 -0.48 -6.51
C PRO A 46 -19.25 -1.33 -5.24
N TYR A 47 -20.50 -1.53 -4.84
CA TYR A 47 -20.90 -2.34 -3.71
C TYR A 47 -22.02 -3.28 -4.13
N PRO A 48 -21.96 -4.57 -3.73
CA PRO A 48 -23.10 -5.46 -3.84
C PRO A 48 -24.20 -5.04 -2.86
N ASP A 49 -25.44 -5.10 -3.34
CA ASP A 49 -26.66 -4.75 -2.59
C ASP A 49 -26.56 -3.35 -1.93
N ALA A 50 -26.06 -2.37 -2.68
CA ALA A 50 -25.83 -1.01 -2.20
C ALA A 50 -27.14 -0.29 -1.84
N VAL A 51 -27.03 0.67 -0.91
CA VAL A 51 -28.10 1.62 -0.60
C VAL A 51 -27.89 2.87 -1.44
N CYS A 52 -28.78 3.11 -2.40
CA CYS A 52 -28.76 4.30 -3.24
C CYS A 52 -29.28 5.51 -2.45
N CYS A 53 -28.48 6.57 -2.36
CA CYS A 53 -28.86 7.77 -1.62
C CYS A 53 -29.92 8.58 -2.40
N SER A 54 -30.74 9.34 -1.67
CA SER A 54 -31.83 10.13 -2.27
C SER A 54 -31.34 11.35 -3.05
N ASP A 55 -30.06 11.70 -2.96
CA ASP A 55 -29.43 12.73 -3.77
C ASP A 55 -29.14 12.28 -5.22
N MET A 56 -29.37 11.00 -5.55
CA MET A 56 -29.14 10.39 -6.87
C MET A 56 -27.68 10.42 -7.36
N LEU A 57 -26.74 10.87 -6.53
CA LEU A 57 -25.33 11.00 -6.88
C LEU A 57 -24.47 10.02 -6.11
N HIS A 58 -24.90 9.64 -4.91
CA HIS A 58 -24.10 8.82 -4.02
C HIS A 58 -24.78 7.50 -3.66
N CYS A 59 -23.98 6.58 -3.13
CA CYS A 59 -24.45 5.35 -2.53
C CYS A 59 -23.56 4.89 -1.38
N CYS A 60 -24.15 4.00 -0.60
CA CYS A 60 -23.53 3.39 0.57
C CYS A 60 -23.50 1.86 0.44
N PRO A 61 -22.57 1.17 1.12
CA PRO A 61 -22.61 -0.28 1.20
C PRO A 61 -23.90 -0.78 1.85
N SER A 62 -24.20 -2.06 1.64
CA SER A 62 -25.32 -2.69 2.32
C SER A 62 -25.24 -2.51 3.84
N ARG A 63 -26.39 -2.33 4.49
CA ARG A 63 -26.54 -2.10 5.94
C ARG A 63 -26.10 -0.72 6.46
N TYR A 64 -25.84 0.24 5.58
CA TYR A 64 -25.67 1.65 5.92
C TYR A 64 -26.90 2.49 5.53
N THR A 65 -27.00 3.68 6.11
CA THR A 65 -28.01 4.69 5.79
C THR A 65 -27.32 5.96 5.36
N CYS A 66 -27.83 6.63 4.33
CA CYS A 66 -27.25 7.86 3.83
C CYS A 66 -27.62 9.05 4.72
N ASN A 67 -26.64 9.69 5.36
CA ASN A 67 -26.80 11.00 5.99
C ASN A 67 -26.36 12.13 5.03
N LEU A 68 -27.33 12.68 4.29
CA LEU A 68 -27.05 13.73 3.29
C LEU A 68 -26.50 15.04 3.88
N ALA A 69 -26.75 15.32 5.16
CA ALA A 69 -26.26 16.53 5.80
C ALA A 69 -24.75 16.47 6.07
N THR A 70 -24.24 15.29 6.43
CA THR A 70 -22.82 15.06 6.68
C THR A 70 -22.09 14.45 5.49
N GLN A 71 -22.81 14.02 4.45
CA GLN A 71 -22.30 13.21 3.33
C GLN A 71 -21.61 11.91 3.77
N MET A 72 -22.15 11.29 4.82
CA MET A 72 -21.64 10.04 5.39
C MET A 72 -22.68 8.90 5.31
N CYS A 73 -22.19 7.70 5.07
CA CYS A 73 -22.89 6.44 5.28
C CYS A 73 -22.80 6.07 6.76
N GLU A 74 -23.93 6.06 7.46
CA GLU A 74 -24.02 5.79 8.89
C GLU A 74 -24.65 4.43 9.17
N LYS A 75 -24.18 3.75 10.20
CA LYS A 75 -24.76 2.48 10.64
C LYS A 75 -25.46 2.68 11.98
N HIS A 76 -26.78 2.46 12.01
CA HIS A 76 -27.61 2.68 13.21
C HIS A 76 -27.09 1.98 14.48
N SER A 77 -26.42 0.83 14.34
CA SER A 77 -25.85 0.10 15.48
C SER A 77 -24.45 0.54 15.89
N LEU A 78 -23.76 1.35 15.07
CA LEU A 78 -22.37 1.79 15.28
C LEU A 78 -22.18 3.25 14.79
N PRO A 79 -22.58 4.27 15.58
CA PRO A 79 -22.53 5.68 15.16
C PRO A 79 -21.11 6.21 14.90
N TRP A 80 -20.12 5.59 15.54
CA TRP A 80 -18.69 5.88 15.32
C TRP A 80 -18.13 5.23 14.06
N PHE A 81 -18.96 4.46 13.34
CA PHE A 81 -18.63 3.74 12.12
C PHE A 81 -19.35 4.39 10.94
N SER A 82 -19.03 5.65 10.70
CA SER A 82 -19.50 6.44 9.56
C SER A 82 -18.40 6.54 8.51
N ILE A 83 -18.69 6.18 7.27
CA ILE A 83 -17.74 6.32 6.15
C ILE A 83 -18.28 7.36 5.16
N PRO A 84 -17.42 8.07 4.40
CA PRO A 84 -17.89 8.97 3.35
C PRO A 84 -18.74 8.22 2.33
N MET A 85 -19.78 8.87 1.80
CA MET A 85 -20.55 8.30 0.71
C MET A 85 -19.69 8.19 -0.56
N VAL A 86 -19.89 7.12 -1.33
CA VAL A 86 -19.21 6.94 -2.62
C VAL A 86 -20.06 7.54 -3.73
N MET A 87 -19.42 8.30 -4.62
CA MET A 87 -20.07 8.77 -5.84
C MET A 87 -20.32 7.59 -6.76
N GLN A 88 -21.50 7.57 -7.38
CA GLN A 88 -21.82 6.57 -8.40
C GLN A 88 -20.87 6.74 -9.58
N GLU A 89 -20.37 5.63 -10.12
CA GLU A 89 -19.51 5.68 -11.29
C GLU A 89 -20.40 5.92 -12.53
N ALA A 90 -20.23 7.07 -13.17
CA ALA A 90 -20.80 7.29 -14.48
C ALA A 90 -19.92 6.53 -15.47
N GLU A 91 -20.53 5.58 -16.19
CA GLU A 91 -19.95 4.80 -17.29
C GLU A 91 -18.56 5.30 -17.70
N ARG A 92 -17.51 4.60 -17.22
CA ARG A 92 -16.16 4.75 -17.76
C ARG A 92 -16.30 4.50 -19.24
N SER A 93 -16.35 5.58 -20.02
CA SER A 93 -16.41 5.51 -21.46
C SER A 93 -15.11 4.83 -21.84
N SER A 94 -15.18 3.53 -22.11
CA SER A 94 -14.10 2.80 -22.72
C SER A 94 -14.03 3.38 -24.13
N ALA A 95 -13.34 4.51 -24.27
CA ALA A 95 -13.05 5.12 -25.53
C ALA A 95 -12.18 4.09 -26.26
N LEU A 96 -12.82 3.35 -27.16
CA LEU A 96 -12.18 2.56 -28.18
C LEU A 96 -11.21 3.47 -28.94
N VAL A 97 -9.95 3.48 -28.55
CA VAL A 97 -8.88 4.06 -29.36
C VAL A 97 -8.63 3.06 -30.49
N LEU A 98 -9.24 3.33 -31.64
CA LEU A 98 -8.81 2.72 -32.90
C LEU A 98 -7.40 3.20 -33.23
N PRO A 99 -6.49 2.33 -33.71
CA PRO A 99 -5.11 2.70 -33.96
C PRO A 99 -5.02 3.49 -35.28
N ALA A 100 -4.68 4.77 -35.20
CA ALA A 100 -4.20 5.52 -36.34
C ALA A 100 -2.67 5.39 -36.37
N SER A 101 -2.21 4.61 -37.35
CA SER A 101 -0.82 4.44 -37.76
C SER A 101 -0.12 5.79 -37.96
N VAL A 102 0.88 6.06 -37.13
CA VAL A 102 2.03 6.88 -37.54
C VAL A 102 3.26 6.14 -37.05
N GLU A 103 3.90 5.46 -37.98
CA GLU A 103 5.28 5.02 -37.86
C GLU A 103 6.15 6.27 -37.65
N ASP A 104 6.88 6.36 -36.54
CA ASP A 104 8.32 6.61 -36.63
C ASP A 104 9.04 6.24 -35.32
N SER A 105 10.06 5.42 -35.55
CA SER A 105 11.07 4.86 -34.67
C SER A 105 11.45 5.61 -33.39
N ARG A 106 11.32 4.90 -32.25
CA ARG A 106 12.26 4.92 -31.12
C ARG A 106 12.07 3.67 -30.24
N ASP A 107 13.22 3.16 -29.79
CA ASP A 107 13.58 1.84 -29.24
C ASP A 107 12.60 1.04 -28.33
N PRO A 108 12.75 -0.30 -28.31
CA PRO A 108 12.03 -1.19 -27.39
C PRO A 108 12.68 -1.16 -26.00
N ALA A 109 12.10 -0.41 -25.07
CA ALA A 109 12.35 -0.56 -23.65
C ALA A 109 11.05 -1.00 -22.97
N GLU A 110 10.89 -2.31 -22.91
CA GLU A 110 10.32 -3.08 -21.80
C GLU A 110 9.08 -2.50 -21.09
N GLU A 111 7.92 -3.04 -21.48
CA GLU A 111 6.74 -3.11 -20.60
C GLU A 111 7.08 -3.96 -19.36
N GLU A 112 7.54 -3.31 -18.29
CA GLU A 112 7.41 -3.82 -16.92
C GLU A 112 6.27 -3.05 -16.23
N ASP A 113 5.10 -3.07 -16.88
CA ASP A 113 3.88 -2.42 -16.44
C ASP A 113 3.17 -3.32 -15.42
N SER A 114 3.61 -3.25 -14.16
CA SER A 114 2.73 -3.56 -13.04
C SER A 114 3.26 -3.17 -11.67
N LEU A 115 4.38 -2.44 -11.51
CA LEU A 115 5.04 -2.24 -10.20
C LEU A 115 4.45 -1.13 -9.29
N VAL A 116 3.46 -0.37 -9.77
CA VAL A 116 2.96 0.82 -9.07
C VAL A 116 1.43 0.97 -9.19
N VAL A 117 0.76 1.19 -8.06
CA VAL A 117 -0.66 1.50 -7.97
C VAL A 117 -0.85 3.02 -8.12
N HIS A 118 -1.49 3.45 -9.20
CA HIS A 118 -1.83 4.87 -9.40
C HIS A 118 -3.05 5.28 -8.58
N CYS A 119 -2.90 6.27 -7.71
CA CYS A 119 -3.99 6.82 -6.88
C CYS A 119 -4.69 7.99 -7.57
N ASP A 120 -3.91 8.87 -8.21
CA ASP A 120 -4.38 9.93 -9.10
C ASP A 120 -3.28 10.32 -10.11
N ASN A 121 -3.41 11.48 -10.77
CA ASN A 121 -2.44 11.97 -11.77
C ASN A 121 -1.05 12.32 -11.18
N HIS A 122 -0.91 12.49 -9.86
CA HIS A 122 0.33 12.92 -9.19
C HIS A 122 0.77 11.99 -8.05
N TYR A 123 -0.12 11.13 -7.53
CA TYR A 123 0.12 10.26 -6.40
C TYR A 123 0.08 8.79 -6.81
N MET A 124 1.12 8.07 -6.42
CA MET A 124 1.35 6.69 -6.78
C MET A 124 1.83 5.92 -5.54
N CYS A 125 1.41 4.68 -5.40
CA CYS A 125 1.77 3.79 -4.32
C CYS A 125 2.53 2.57 -4.84
N PRO A 126 3.48 2.01 -4.06
CA PRO A 126 4.11 0.74 -4.42
C PRO A 126 3.08 -0.36 -4.67
N ASP A 127 3.49 -1.36 -5.42
CA ASP A 127 2.72 -2.57 -5.60
C ASP A 127 2.27 -3.25 -4.32
N GLY A 128 1.07 -3.81 -4.39
CA GLY A 128 0.44 -4.47 -3.25
C GLY A 128 -0.04 -3.50 -2.16
N ASN A 129 -0.07 -2.19 -2.43
CA ASN A 129 -0.63 -1.19 -1.53
C ASN A 129 -2.01 -0.69 -2.00
N THR A 130 -2.82 -0.22 -1.05
CA THR A 130 -4.10 0.44 -1.33
C THR A 130 -3.98 1.96 -1.17
N CYS A 131 -4.51 2.72 -2.11
CA CYS A 131 -4.56 4.18 -2.02
C CYS A 131 -5.62 4.63 -1.01
N CYS A 132 -5.22 5.38 0.02
CA CYS A 132 -6.12 5.95 1.01
C CYS A 132 -6.17 7.48 0.90
N ARG A 133 -7.37 8.01 0.67
CA ARG A 133 -7.60 9.46 0.54
C ARG A 133 -8.16 10.05 1.82
N SER A 134 -7.55 11.11 2.33
CA SER A 134 -8.06 11.85 3.48
C SER A 134 -9.22 12.76 3.10
N PRO A 135 -10.04 13.23 4.07
CA PRO A 135 -11.09 14.22 3.84
C PRO A 135 -10.56 15.55 3.30
N THR A 136 -9.28 15.86 3.56
CA THR A 136 -8.61 17.05 3.02
C THR A 136 -8.05 16.84 1.61
N GLY A 137 -8.25 15.66 1.01
CA GLY A 137 -7.81 15.32 -0.35
C GLY A 137 -6.36 14.83 -0.46
N VAL A 138 -5.70 14.51 0.65
CA VAL A 138 -4.31 14.02 0.66
C VAL A 138 -4.29 12.50 0.53
N TRP A 139 -3.39 11.96 -0.29
CA TRP A 139 -3.22 10.51 -0.45
C TRP A 139 -2.15 9.94 0.48
N SER A 140 -2.38 8.71 0.92
CA SER A 140 -1.38 7.86 1.59
C SER A 140 -1.48 6.42 1.09
N CYS A 141 -0.39 5.67 1.25
CA CYS A 141 -0.31 4.28 0.82
C CYS A 141 -0.52 3.35 2.00
N CYS A 142 -1.58 2.55 1.93
CA CYS A 142 -1.83 1.45 2.85
C CYS A 142 -1.01 0.24 2.45
N ILE A 143 -0.28 -0.36 3.41
CA ILE A 143 0.57 -1.54 3.17
C ILE A 143 -0.21 -2.83 2.85
N TYR A 144 -1.53 -2.80 3.00
CA TYR A 144 -2.41 -3.94 2.72
C TYR A 144 -3.06 -3.74 1.35
N SER A 145 -3.11 -4.82 0.56
CA SER A 145 -3.95 -4.91 -0.63
C SER A 145 -4.76 -6.21 -0.58
N PRO A 146 -6.09 -6.14 -0.50
CA PRO A 146 -6.93 -4.95 -0.26
C PRO A 146 -6.89 -4.48 1.22
N GLY A 147 -6.79 -3.17 1.44
CA GLY A 147 -6.79 -2.53 2.76
C GLY A 147 -8.02 -1.63 3.01
N ASN A 148 -8.51 -1.61 4.26
CA ASN A 148 -9.59 -0.73 4.69
C ASN A 148 -9.03 0.59 5.22
N CYS A 149 -9.24 1.69 4.49
CA CYS A 149 -8.76 3.02 4.88
C CYS A 149 -9.54 3.59 6.07
N CYS A 150 -8.83 4.17 7.04
CA CYS A 150 -9.45 4.91 8.13
C CYS A 150 -9.90 6.31 7.66
N LEU A 151 -10.78 6.95 8.44
CA LEU A 151 -11.33 8.26 8.11
C LEU A 151 -10.26 9.36 8.01
N ASP A 152 -9.14 9.21 8.70
CA ASP A 152 -8.04 10.16 8.62
C ASP A 152 -7.24 10.08 7.31
N GLY A 153 -7.48 9.05 6.49
CA GLY A 153 -6.80 8.80 5.23
C GLY A 153 -5.29 8.56 5.38
N ARG A 154 -4.80 8.28 6.59
CA ARG A 154 -3.38 7.98 6.89
C ARG A 154 -3.19 6.58 7.44
N HIS A 155 -4.17 6.09 8.19
CA HIS A 155 -4.15 4.74 8.73
C HIS A 155 -5.04 3.82 7.91
N CYS A 156 -4.73 2.54 7.96
CA CYS A 156 -5.54 1.51 7.32
C CYS A 156 -5.45 0.19 8.07
N CYS A 157 -6.44 -0.67 7.85
CA CYS A 157 -6.55 -1.99 8.42
C CYS A 157 -6.50 -3.07 7.33
N PRO A 158 -6.05 -4.30 7.67
CA PRO A 158 -6.14 -5.42 6.74
C PRO A 158 -7.60 -5.76 6.43
N MET A 159 -7.83 -6.46 5.33
CA MET A 159 -9.16 -6.92 4.92
C MET A 159 -9.89 -7.64 6.08
N GLY A 160 -11.16 -7.29 6.28
CA GLY A 160 -11.99 -7.82 7.38
C GLY A 160 -11.90 -7.05 8.70
N TYR A 161 -10.93 -6.14 8.85
CA TYR A 161 -10.78 -5.30 10.03
C TYR A 161 -11.14 -3.85 9.77
N HIS A 162 -11.58 -3.16 10.81
CA HIS A 162 -12.01 -1.78 10.73
C HIS A 162 -11.40 -0.89 11.79
N CYS A 163 -11.23 0.39 11.44
CA CYS A 163 -10.61 1.36 12.35
C CYS A 163 -11.55 1.70 13.52
N ASP A 164 -10.97 1.87 14.72
CA ASP A 164 -11.62 2.49 15.86
C ASP A 164 -11.85 3.99 15.61
N SER A 165 -12.60 4.65 16.51
CA SER A 165 -12.89 6.08 16.40
C SER A 165 -11.64 6.98 16.39
N THR A 166 -10.50 6.46 16.83
CA THR A 166 -9.24 7.20 16.83
C THR A 166 -8.38 6.94 15.60
N SER A 167 -8.82 6.08 14.67
CA SER A 167 -8.06 5.61 13.50
C SER A 167 -6.72 4.95 13.84
N ARG A 168 -6.58 4.44 15.06
CA ARG A 168 -5.34 3.79 15.54
C ARG A 168 -5.51 2.31 15.84
N HIS A 169 -6.74 1.80 15.90
CA HIS A 169 -6.99 0.39 16.20
C HIS A 169 -7.81 -0.33 15.14
N CYS A 170 -7.38 -1.54 14.75
CA CYS A 170 -8.15 -2.42 13.87
C CYS A 170 -9.02 -3.37 14.70
N LEU A 171 -10.30 -3.48 14.36
CA LEU A 171 -11.32 -4.21 15.11
C LEU A 171 -12.11 -5.13 14.16
N GLN A 172 -12.60 -6.27 14.64
CA GLN A 172 -13.52 -7.14 13.88
C GLN A 172 -14.56 -7.78 14.82
N SER A 173 -14.11 -8.45 15.88
CA SER A 173 -14.93 -8.98 17.01
C SER A 173 -14.20 -8.97 18.37
N LEU A 174 -12.87 -8.96 18.34
CA LEU A 174 -11.95 -8.59 19.42
C LEU A 174 -10.97 -7.57 18.84
N ARG A 175 -10.27 -6.82 19.69
CA ARG A 175 -9.21 -5.89 19.25
C ARG A 175 -8.19 -6.71 18.45
N TYR A 176 -7.97 -6.38 17.18
CA TYR A 176 -6.84 -6.95 16.46
C TYR A 176 -5.62 -6.53 17.27
N PRO A 177 -4.87 -7.47 17.86
CA PRO A 177 -3.59 -7.10 18.39
C PRO A 177 -2.86 -6.51 17.20
N PHE A 178 -2.44 -5.27 17.33
CA PHE A 178 -1.40 -4.77 16.46
C PHE A 178 -0.30 -5.80 16.60
N LEU A 179 -0.09 -6.60 15.55
CA LEU A 179 1.27 -6.91 15.20
C LEU A 179 1.86 -5.52 15.03
N ALA A 180 2.46 -5.01 16.12
CA ALA A 180 3.28 -3.85 16.07
C ALA A 180 4.11 -4.06 14.82
N ARG A 181 4.01 -3.14 13.85
CA ARG A 181 4.92 -3.11 12.70
C ARG A 181 6.26 -3.51 13.30
N GLU A 182 6.79 -4.69 12.90
CA GLU A 182 8.04 -5.18 13.46
C GLU A 182 8.93 -3.96 13.41
N ARG A 183 9.27 -3.47 14.60
CA ARG A 183 9.94 -2.18 14.70
C ARG A 183 11.16 -2.33 13.82
N PRO A 184 11.55 -1.31 13.06
CA PRO A 184 12.84 -1.38 12.42
C PRO A 184 13.84 -1.61 13.54
N SER A 185 14.24 -2.87 13.69
CA SER A 185 15.28 -3.28 14.58
C SER A 185 16.46 -2.46 14.13
N VAL A 186 17.19 -1.89 15.08
CA VAL A 186 18.50 -1.35 14.79
C VAL A 186 19.26 -2.43 13.98
N PHE A 187 19.50 -2.18 12.69
CA PHE A 187 20.19 -3.15 11.84
C PHE A 187 21.66 -3.16 12.22
N GLN A 188 22.33 -4.31 12.17
CA GLN A 188 23.75 -4.38 12.53
C GLN A 188 24.57 -3.42 11.65
N ALA A 189 25.41 -2.61 12.28
CA ALA A 189 26.28 -1.69 11.56
C ALA A 189 27.27 -2.50 10.71
N ALA A 190 27.53 -2.02 9.49
CA ALA A 190 28.47 -2.69 8.60
C ALA A 190 29.88 -2.54 9.15
N LEU A 191 30.63 -3.65 9.19
CA LEU A 191 32.06 -3.64 9.49
C LEU A 191 32.77 -2.84 8.39
N ILE A 192 33.55 -1.85 8.81
CA ILE A 192 34.51 -1.15 7.97
C ILE A 192 35.67 -2.12 7.78
N ALA A 193 35.60 -2.96 6.76
CA ALA A 193 36.67 -3.91 6.45
C ALA A 193 37.99 -3.14 6.32
N ALA A 194 38.98 -3.49 7.14
CA ALA A 194 40.34 -3.04 6.93
C ALA A 194 40.84 -3.59 5.58
N PRO A 195 41.73 -2.88 4.87
CA PRO A 195 42.11 -3.23 3.49
C PRO A 195 42.67 -4.64 3.29
N GLU A 196 43.09 -5.32 4.36
CA GLU A 196 43.85 -6.57 4.28
C GLU A 196 43.02 -7.87 4.35
N GLU A 197 41.72 -7.81 4.68
CA GLU A 197 40.85 -9.01 4.67
C GLU A 197 39.94 -9.09 3.43
N ARG A 198 40.22 -8.29 2.39
CA ARG A 198 39.51 -8.36 1.11
C ARG A 198 39.92 -9.57 0.25
N SER A 199 41.02 -10.24 0.61
CA SER A 199 41.67 -11.29 -0.16
C SER A 199 41.20 -12.72 0.16
N MET A 200 40.35 -12.94 1.17
CA MET A 200 39.94 -14.32 1.56
C MET A 200 38.49 -14.71 1.24
N LEU A 201 37.63 -13.80 0.75
CA LEU A 201 36.23 -14.11 0.42
C LEU A 201 35.95 -14.25 -1.09
N LEU A 202 36.94 -14.02 -1.96
CA LEU A 202 36.78 -14.10 -3.42
C LEU A 202 37.25 -15.44 -4.03
N GLN A 203 37.49 -16.45 -3.22
CA GLN A 203 37.93 -17.77 -3.65
C GLN A 203 37.00 -18.74 -2.94
N GLU A 204 35.79 -19.06 -3.40
CA GLU A 204 35.55 -19.83 -4.62
C GLU A 204 34.14 -19.58 -5.16
N LYS A 205 34.01 -18.96 -6.34
CA LYS A 205 32.86 -19.23 -7.22
C LYS A 205 33.26 -18.94 -8.67
N PRO A 206 32.98 -19.85 -9.61
CA PRO A 206 33.59 -19.83 -10.93
C PRO A 206 33.17 -18.62 -11.75
N LEU A 207 34.13 -18.22 -12.59
CA LEU A 207 34.23 -16.98 -13.32
C LEU A 207 33.32 -16.98 -14.57
N THR A 208 32.02 -16.77 -14.39
CA THR A 208 31.13 -16.43 -15.52
C THR A 208 30.00 -15.53 -15.02
N LEU A 209 29.93 -14.31 -15.57
CA LEU A 209 28.91 -13.26 -15.38
C LEU A 209 29.24 -12.14 -14.36
N LEU A 210 30.42 -11.53 -14.45
CA LEU A 210 30.72 -10.24 -13.78
C LEU A 210 30.94 -9.08 -14.77
N THR A 211 30.21 -9.06 -15.88
CA THR A 211 30.40 -7.98 -16.88
C THR A 211 29.29 -6.93 -16.89
N GLU A 212 28.24 -7.02 -16.07
CA GLU A 212 27.12 -6.05 -16.15
C GLU A 212 26.68 -5.39 -14.82
N ILE A 213 27.43 -5.51 -13.71
CA ILE A 213 27.08 -4.78 -12.47
C ILE A 213 28.31 -4.24 -11.74
N SER A 214 29.07 -3.36 -12.40
CA SER A 214 30.09 -2.57 -11.69
C SER A 214 30.25 -1.17 -12.27
N ASN A 215 29.13 -0.49 -12.52
CA ASN A 215 29.13 0.97 -12.78
C ASN A 215 28.12 1.75 -11.92
N HIS A 216 27.79 1.25 -10.72
CA HIS A 216 27.15 2.06 -9.69
C HIS A 216 27.72 1.84 -8.28
N VAL A 217 29.02 1.56 -8.18
CA VAL A 217 29.76 1.81 -6.92
C VAL A 217 30.06 3.31 -6.87
N GLN A 218 29.00 4.11 -6.71
CA GLN A 218 29.14 5.47 -6.25
C GLN A 218 29.23 5.37 -4.73
N GLU A 219 30.38 5.78 -4.19
CA GLU A 219 30.63 5.95 -2.76
C GLU A 219 29.49 6.73 -2.10
N ALA A 220 28.57 6.04 -1.42
CA ALA A 220 27.76 6.66 -0.38
C ALA A 220 28.56 6.54 0.91
N VAL A 221 29.20 7.66 1.31
CA VAL A 221 29.95 7.73 2.56
C VAL A 221 28.93 7.69 3.69
N GLY A 222 28.66 6.48 4.17
CA GLY A 222 27.79 6.24 5.31
C GLY A 222 28.24 7.00 6.57
N VAL A 223 27.30 7.20 7.50
CA VAL A 223 27.58 7.78 8.82
C VAL A 223 28.53 6.84 9.57
N LYS A 224 29.76 7.29 9.81
CA LYS A 224 30.76 6.54 10.56
C LYS A 224 30.40 6.53 12.06
N CYS A 225 30.18 5.34 12.62
CA CYS A 225 29.85 5.18 14.04
C CYS A 225 31.11 5.14 14.89
N ASP A 226 32.13 4.38 14.45
CA ASP A 226 33.47 4.36 15.05
C ASP A 226 34.55 3.97 14.02
N SER A 227 35.74 3.52 14.47
CA SER A 227 36.83 3.07 13.58
C SER A 227 36.49 1.85 12.74
N SER A 228 35.54 1.03 13.19
CA SER A 228 35.26 -0.31 12.67
C SER A 228 33.82 -0.49 12.19
N PHE A 229 32.92 0.46 12.45
CA PHE A 229 31.49 0.34 12.13
C PHE A 229 30.93 1.61 11.46
N SER A 230 30.07 1.41 10.47
CA SER A 230 29.37 2.48 9.75
C SER A 230 27.91 2.14 9.45
N CYS A 231 27.09 3.18 9.33
CA CYS A 231 25.69 3.10 8.93
C CYS A 231 25.45 3.79 7.58
N PRO A 232 24.43 3.38 6.81
CA PRO A 232 24.03 4.09 5.59
C PRO A 232 23.76 5.58 5.81
N GLU A 233 23.80 6.36 4.74
CA GLU A 233 23.47 7.79 4.80
C GLU A 233 22.08 8.04 5.43
N LYS A 234 21.96 9.15 6.18
CA LYS A 234 20.74 9.57 6.87
C LYS A 234 20.24 8.60 7.96
N MET A 235 21.09 7.69 8.43
CA MET A 235 20.83 6.86 9.61
C MET A 235 21.56 7.37 10.86
N THR A 236 21.13 6.94 12.04
CA THR A 236 21.76 7.29 13.33
C THR A 236 22.42 6.07 13.96
N CYS A 237 23.68 6.22 14.40
CA CYS A 237 24.40 5.15 15.09
C CYS A 237 23.89 4.99 16.54
N CYS A 238 23.43 3.78 16.88
CA CYS A 238 23.03 3.41 18.23
C CYS A 238 23.96 2.34 18.78
N LYS A 239 24.38 2.51 20.04
CA LYS A 239 25.28 1.59 20.73
C LYS A 239 24.52 0.92 21.87
N ASP A 240 24.60 -0.40 21.94
CA ASP A 240 23.99 -1.16 23.02
C ASP A 240 24.87 -1.16 24.29
N PRO A 241 24.35 -1.63 25.44
CA PRO A 241 25.11 -1.73 26.69
C PRO A 241 26.32 -2.67 26.62
N GLN A 242 26.36 -3.59 25.65
CA GLN A 242 27.46 -4.54 25.43
C GLN A 242 28.54 -3.96 24.51
N GLY A 243 28.30 -2.77 23.94
CA GLY A 243 29.19 -2.03 23.08
C GLY A 243 29.04 -2.35 21.58
N GLN A 244 28.01 -3.08 21.17
CA GLN A 244 27.72 -3.35 19.76
C GLN A 244 27.00 -2.17 19.10
N TRP A 245 27.37 -1.89 17.85
CA TRP A 245 26.75 -0.82 17.06
C TRP A 245 25.66 -1.35 16.16
N GLY A 246 24.62 -0.53 16.00
CA GLY A 246 23.74 -0.66 14.87
C GLY A 246 23.11 0.66 14.43
N CYS A 247 22.31 0.56 13.38
CA CYS A 247 21.80 1.68 12.61
C CYS A 247 20.31 1.88 12.86
N CYS A 248 19.96 3.00 13.46
CA CYS A 248 18.61 3.51 13.51
C CYS A 248 18.24 4.13 12.15
N PRO A 249 17.13 3.73 11.51
CA PRO A 249 16.76 4.23 10.18
C PRO A 249 16.27 5.68 10.18
N TYR A 250 16.04 6.27 11.35
CA TYR A 250 15.64 7.66 11.47
C TYR A 250 16.87 8.57 11.49
N GLN A 251 16.82 9.59 10.63
CA GLN A 251 17.76 10.70 10.69
C GLN A 251 17.57 11.44 12.01
N MET A 252 18.64 11.59 12.80
CA MET A 252 18.61 12.22 14.13
C MET A 252 17.65 11.53 15.12
N GLY A 253 17.50 10.21 15.00
CA GLY A 253 16.68 9.42 15.91
C GLY A 253 17.28 9.32 17.31
N GLN A 254 16.42 9.20 18.33
CA GLN A 254 16.83 8.97 19.71
C GLN A 254 17.06 7.47 19.92
N CYS A 255 18.30 7.06 20.24
CA CYS A 255 18.58 5.68 20.63
C CYS A 255 18.00 5.37 22.02
N CYS A 256 17.36 4.21 22.16
CA CYS A 256 16.92 3.73 23.46
C CYS A 256 18.08 3.11 24.25
N ALA A 257 17.89 2.93 25.56
CA ALA A 257 18.94 2.44 26.45
C ALA A 257 19.37 1.00 26.17
N ASP A 258 18.54 0.24 25.46
CA ASP A 258 18.85 -1.14 25.05
C ASP A 258 19.70 -1.21 23.77
N GLY A 259 19.88 -0.11 23.04
CA GLY A 259 20.63 -0.06 21.78
C GLY A 259 20.02 -0.83 20.61
N LEU A 260 18.93 -1.55 20.83
CA LEU A 260 18.22 -2.34 19.81
C LEU A 260 17.01 -1.59 19.25
N HIS A 261 16.51 -0.59 19.99
CA HIS A 261 15.38 0.24 19.58
C HIS A 261 15.79 1.71 19.46
N CYS A 262 15.10 2.43 18.59
CA CYS A 262 15.22 3.87 18.48
C CYS A 262 13.89 4.53 18.16
N CYS A 263 13.78 5.81 18.49
CA CYS A 263 12.62 6.65 18.22
C CYS A 263 12.93 7.70 17.15
N GLU A 264 11.91 8.10 16.40
CA GLU A 264 12.00 9.24 15.48
C GLU A 264 12.35 10.53 16.23
N TYR A 265 12.95 11.49 15.51
CA TYR A 265 13.27 12.81 16.05
C TYR A 265 12.04 13.46 16.73
N GLY A 266 12.24 14.02 17.91
CA GLY A 266 11.17 14.63 18.73
C GLY A 266 10.40 13.65 19.63
N TYR A 267 10.81 12.38 19.67
CA TYR A 267 10.29 11.38 20.58
C TYR A 267 11.37 10.85 21.53
N THR A 268 10.96 10.54 22.76
CA THR A 268 11.82 9.96 23.80
C THR A 268 11.40 8.53 24.10
N CYS A 269 12.39 7.64 24.26
CA CYS A 269 12.13 6.26 24.67
C CYS A 269 11.54 6.20 26.09
N SER A 270 10.59 5.30 26.31
CA SER A 270 10.14 4.91 27.64
C SER A 270 11.23 4.19 28.42
N SER A 271 11.07 4.08 29.73
CA SER A 271 11.99 3.33 30.62
C SER A 271 12.18 1.87 30.22
N SER A 272 11.19 1.24 29.58
CA SER A 272 11.31 -0.13 29.06
C SER A 272 11.94 -0.22 27.67
N SER A 273 12.34 0.91 27.05
CA SER A 273 12.81 1.00 25.65
C SER A 273 11.82 0.52 24.59
N LEU A 274 10.61 0.10 25.01
CA LEU A 274 9.59 -0.49 24.15
C LEU A 274 8.51 0.50 23.70
N SER A 275 8.66 1.81 23.92
CA SER A 275 7.70 2.79 23.40
C SER A 275 8.34 4.17 23.26
N CYS A 276 7.83 4.94 22.31
CA CYS A 276 8.26 6.31 22.04
C CYS A 276 7.17 7.28 22.52
N LYS A 277 7.52 8.23 23.36
CA LYS A 277 6.62 9.29 23.83
C LYS A 277 7.06 10.61 23.24
N LYS A 278 6.12 11.37 22.67
CA LYS A 278 6.42 12.71 22.14
C LYS A 278 6.94 13.56 23.28
N SER A 279 8.14 14.12 23.12
CA SER A 279 8.69 15.05 24.11
C SER A 279 7.78 16.26 24.11
N PHE A 280 7.13 16.57 25.25
CA PHE A 280 6.35 17.80 25.37
C PHE A 280 7.31 18.96 25.13
N SER A 281 7.11 19.72 24.05
CA SER A 281 7.66 21.07 23.97
C SER A 281 6.92 21.91 25.01
N PRO A 282 7.65 22.65 25.87
CA PRO A 282 7.05 23.51 26.89
C PRO A 282 6.16 24.62 26.30
#